data_AF-A0A2R6BTE3-F1
#
_entry.id   AF-A0A2R6BTE3-F1
#
_cell.length_a   1.000
_cell.length_b   1.000
_cell.length_c   1.000
_cell.angle_alpha   90.00
_cell.angle_beta   90.00
_cell.angle_gamma   90.00
#
_symmetry.space_group_name_H-M   'P 1'
#
loop_
_entity.id
_entity.type
_entity.pdbx_description
1 polymer ?
#
loop_
_entity_poly.entity_id
_entity_poly.type
_entity_poly.pdbx_seq_one_letter_code
_entity_poly.pdbx_strand_id
1 'polypeptide(L)'
;MLKTQLEAACKLYNTLLHAEQEEYEKNKHSMSRNELRQLALGLRKRSPEFQVLYSQAARQVADRFHQARERFLDGLADKPKEKKPHKYLSLVYPQKGWRLSNTRQVGRGKDEKRREKARLHLNKIVFFTLVLHRDFPLERVAQVCVKMYPSGRVYVVFLVEETGTQQES
;
A
#
# COMPACT_ATOMS: atom_id res chain seq x y z
N MET A 1 -3.07 -4.69 15.16
CA MET A 1 -1.87 -4.10 14.51
C MET A 1 -2.13 -3.66 13.07
N LEU A 2 -2.55 -4.54 12.12
CA LEU A 2 -2.87 -4.10 10.75
C LEU A 2 -4.03 -3.09 10.70
N LYS A 3 -5.12 -3.36 11.43
CA LYS A 3 -6.27 -2.45 11.54
C LYS A 3 -5.86 -1.04 11.96
N THR A 4 -5.04 -0.92 13.00
CA THR A 4 -4.48 0.36 13.49
C THR A 4 -3.70 1.11 12.40
N GLN A 5 -2.93 0.41 11.58
CA GLN A 5 -2.22 1.05 10.47
C GLN A 5 -3.14 1.46 9.33
N LEU A 6 -4.17 0.67 9.02
CA LEU A 6 -5.18 1.04 8.05
C LEU A 6 -5.98 2.27 8.50
N GLU A 7 -6.30 2.37 9.78
CA GLU A 7 -6.92 3.54 10.39
C GLU A 7 -6.00 4.78 10.31
N ALA A 8 -4.73 4.65 10.67
CA ALA A 8 -3.75 5.74 10.55
C ALA A 8 -3.55 6.18 9.08
N ALA A 9 -3.50 5.23 8.15
CA ALA A 9 -3.40 5.52 6.71
C ALA A 9 -4.67 6.20 6.17
N CYS A 10 -5.85 5.80 6.65
CA CYS A 10 -7.11 6.46 6.33
C CYS A 10 -7.14 7.91 6.82
N LYS A 11 -6.74 8.13 8.06
CA LYS A 11 -6.66 9.48 8.65
C LYS A 11 -5.65 10.34 7.90
N LEU A 12 -4.46 9.81 7.60
CA LEU A 12 -3.45 10.51 6.81
C LEU A 12 -3.99 10.91 5.43
N TYR A 13 -4.72 10.03 4.74
CA TYR A 13 -5.37 10.36 3.47
C TYR A 13 -6.34 11.54 3.62
N ASN A 14 -7.20 11.50 4.65
CA ASN A 14 -8.17 12.57 4.88
C ASN A 14 -7.48 13.89 5.26
N THR A 15 -6.42 13.85 6.05
CA THR A 15 -5.61 15.05 6.37
C THR A 15 -4.99 15.66 5.11
N LEU A 16 -4.46 14.84 4.19
CA LEU A 16 -3.95 15.34 2.90
C LEU A 16 -5.06 15.95 2.04
N LEU A 17 -6.24 15.32 2.01
CA LEU A 17 -7.41 15.85 1.32
C LEU A 17 -7.82 17.23 1.84
N HIS A 18 -7.88 17.41 3.16
CA HIS A 18 -8.23 18.70 3.76
C HIS A 18 -7.15 19.76 3.54
N ALA A 19 -5.88 19.40 3.69
CA ALA A 19 -4.77 20.31 3.43
C ALA A 19 -4.75 20.80 1.97
N GLU A 20 -5.01 19.91 1.00
CA GLU A 20 -5.12 20.28 -0.42
C GLU A 20 -6.27 21.25 -0.66
N GLN A 21 -7.44 21.00 -0.04
CA GLN A 21 -8.60 21.88 -0.15
C GLN A 21 -8.30 23.27 0.40
N GLU A 22 -7.70 23.35 1.58
CA GLU A 22 -7.31 24.61 2.21
C GLU A 22 -6.27 25.39 1.39
N GLU A 23 -5.26 24.70 0.87
CA GLU A 23 -4.22 25.28 0.00
C GLU A 23 -4.83 25.85 -1.29
N TYR A 24 -5.73 25.09 -1.91
CA TYR A 24 -6.41 25.54 -3.12
C TYR A 24 -7.37 26.71 -2.86
N GLU A 25 -8.08 26.71 -1.74
CA GLU A 25 -8.98 27.80 -1.38
C GLU A 25 -8.22 29.11 -1.19
N LYS A 26 -7.09 29.06 -0.46
CA LYS A 26 -6.27 30.22 -0.10
C LYS A 26 -5.38 30.72 -1.23
N ASN A 27 -4.68 29.81 -1.90
CA ASN A 27 -3.59 30.15 -2.81
C ASN A 27 -3.91 29.83 -4.28
N LYS A 28 -5.06 29.20 -4.56
CA LYS A 28 -5.40 28.64 -5.90
C LYS A 28 -4.34 27.69 -6.43
N HIS A 29 -3.59 27.08 -5.51
CA HIS A 29 -2.51 26.15 -5.79
C HIS A 29 -2.97 24.71 -5.56
N SER A 30 -2.61 23.82 -6.47
CA SER A 30 -2.83 22.38 -6.31
C SER A 30 -1.49 21.72 -6.05
N MET A 31 -1.35 21.03 -4.92
CA MET A 31 -0.04 20.51 -4.51
C MET A 31 0.46 19.45 -5.49
N SER A 32 1.72 19.53 -5.87
CA SER A 32 2.38 18.47 -6.63
C SER A 32 2.45 17.16 -5.83
N ARG A 33 2.69 16.05 -6.53
CA ARG A 33 2.98 14.75 -5.92
C ARG A 33 4.08 14.83 -4.85
N ASN A 34 5.09 15.65 -5.08
CA ASN A 34 6.22 15.79 -4.17
C ASN A 34 5.83 16.57 -2.91
N GLU A 35 5.07 17.65 -3.04
CA GLU A 35 4.54 18.41 -1.89
C GLU A 35 3.67 17.53 -1.00
N LEU A 36 2.74 16.76 -1.57
CA LEU A 36 1.89 15.82 -0.82
C LEU A 36 2.72 14.76 -0.08
N ARG A 37 3.77 14.22 -0.72
CA ARG A 37 4.69 13.27 -0.07
C ARG A 37 5.46 13.91 1.09
N GLN A 38 5.95 15.13 0.93
CA GLN A 38 6.68 15.83 1.98
C GLN A 38 5.75 16.17 3.15
N LEU A 39 4.53 16.64 2.87
CA LEU A 39 3.51 16.88 3.87
C LEU A 39 3.19 15.59 4.65
N ALA A 40 2.97 14.48 3.96
CA ALA A 40 2.72 13.18 4.59
C ALA A 40 3.87 12.74 5.52
N LEU A 41 5.12 12.91 5.09
CA LEU A 41 6.29 12.60 5.93
C LEU A 41 6.44 13.56 7.10
N GLY A 42 6.11 14.84 6.92
CA GLY A 42 6.12 15.87 7.96
C GLY A 42 5.08 15.56 9.04
N LEU A 43 3.84 15.28 8.64
CA LEU A 43 2.76 14.82 9.53
C LEU A 43 3.18 13.55 10.30
N ARG A 44 3.78 12.58 9.61
CA ARG A 44 4.31 11.36 10.21
C ARG A 44 5.34 11.60 11.30
N LYS A 45 6.21 12.61 11.12
CA LYS A 45 7.24 12.95 12.12
C LYS A 45 6.63 13.63 13.34
N ARG A 46 5.68 14.55 13.11
CA ARG A 46 5.11 15.43 14.15
C ARG A 46 4.03 14.76 15.00
N SER A 47 3.23 13.85 14.43
CA SER A 47 2.10 13.23 15.13
C SER A 47 2.36 11.76 15.49
N PRO A 48 2.26 11.37 16.77
CA PRO A 48 2.37 9.97 17.20
C PRO A 48 1.39 9.04 16.47
N GLU A 49 0.21 9.57 16.11
CA GLU A 49 -0.83 8.83 15.38
C GLU A 49 -0.34 8.28 14.03
N PHE A 50 0.51 9.03 13.35
CA PHE A 50 1.04 8.65 12.04
C PHE A 50 2.38 7.91 12.13
N GLN A 51 3.08 7.95 13.28
CA GLN A 51 4.37 7.26 13.47
C GLN A 51 4.27 5.73 13.40
N VAL A 52 3.06 5.18 13.56
CA VAL A 52 2.76 3.77 13.34
C VAL A 52 2.97 3.34 11.89
N LEU A 53 2.92 4.28 10.94
CA LEU A 53 3.13 4.01 9.52
C LEU A 53 4.62 3.95 9.19
N TYR A 54 5.00 2.97 8.37
CA TYR A 54 6.29 2.98 7.71
C TYR A 54 6.39 4.17 6.74
N SER A 55 7.58 4.75 6.59
CA SER A 55 7.78 5.97 5.79
C SER A 55 7.38 5.79 4.32
N GLN A 56 7.65 4.64 3.72
CA GLN A 56 7.21 4.36 2.35
C GLN A 56 5.71 4.13 2.26
N ALA A 57 5.10 3.50 3.26
CA ALA A 57 3.65 3.33 3.30
C ALA A 57 2.95 4.70 3.37
N ALA A 58 3.45 5.64 4.18
CA ALA A 58 2.94 7.01 4.24
C ALA A 58 3.06 7.76 2.89
N ARG A 59 4.19 7.62 2.18
CA ARG A 59 4.35 8.18 0.82
C ARG A 59 3.35 7.57 -0.16
N GLN A 60 3.08 6.27 -0.03
CA GLN A 60 2.10 5.60 -0.89
C GLN A 60 0.68 6.10 -0.63
N VAL A 61 0.33 6.43 0.62
CA VAL A 61 -0.95 7.09 0.92
C VAL A 61 -1.07 8.42 0.16
N ALA A 62 -0.01 9.22 0.15
CA ALA A 62 0.02 10.47 -0.62
C ALA A 62 -0.08 10.23 -2.13
N ASP A 63 0.62 9.23 -2.66
CA ASP A 63 0.53 8.86 -4.09
C ASP A 63 -0.89 8.40 -4.47
N ARG A 64 -1.57 7.66 -3.59
CA ARG A 64 -2.94 7.22 -3.79
C ARG A 64 -3.91 8.40 -3.82
N PHE A 65 -3.71 9.41 -2.97
CA PHE A 65 -4.50 10.64 -3.00
C PHE A 65 -4.24 11.44 -4.27
N HIS A 66 -2.97 11.66 -4.62
CA HIS A 66 -2.56 12.34 -5.84
C HIS A 66 -3.21 11.68 -7.07
N GLN A 67 -3.08 10.36 -7.22
CA GLN A 67 -3.66 9.64 -8.35
C GLN A 67 -5.20 9.75 -8.40
N ALA A 68 -5.87 9.73 -7.25
CA ALA A 68 -7.32 9.92 -7.21
C ALA A 68 -7.73 11.33 -7.67
N ARG A 69 -6.93 12.35 -7.31
CA ARG A 69 -7.14 13.73 -7.78
C ARG A 69 -6.88 13.86 -9.28
N GLU A 70 -5.75 13.36 -9.78
CA GLU A 70 -5.43 13.43 -11.22
C GLU A 70 -6.54 12.80 -12.05
N ARG A 71 -7.02 11.61 -11.67
CA ARG A 71 -8.14 10.96 -12.37
C ARG A 71 -9.43 11.79 -12.36
N PHE A 72 -9.66 12.58 -11.32
CA PHE A 72 -10.79 13.51 -11.29
C PHE A 72 -10.57 14.69 -12.25
N LEU A 73 -9.36 15.26 -12.27
CA LEU A 73 -9.00 16.34 -13.19
C LEU A 73 -9.07 15.89 -14.66
N ASP A 74 -8.71 14.63 -14.93
CA ASP A 74 -8.83 13.99 -16.25
C ASP A 74 -10.27 13.60 -16.62
N GLY A 75 -11.26 13.82 -15.74
CA GLY A 75 -12.66 13.42 -15.96
C GLY A 75 -12.90 11.91 -15.92
N LEU A 76 -11.93 11.11 -15.45
CA LEU A 76 -11.97 9.65 -15.39
C LEU A 76 -12.58 9.09 -14.09
N ALA A 77 -12.82 9.95 -13.10
CA ALA A 77 -13.36 9.58 -11.79
C ALA A 77 -14.05 10.76 -11.08
N ASP A 78 -14.88 10.44 -10.10
CA ASP A 78 -15.46 11.46 -9.21
C ASP A 78 -14.41 12.14 -8.33
N LYS A 79 -14.76 13.36 -7.87
CA LYS A 79 -13.94 14.12 -6.92
C LYS A 79 -13.58 13.27 -5.69
N PRO A 80 -12.29 13.24 -5.27
CA PRO A 80 -11.89 12.58 -4.05
C PRO A 80 -12.66 13.08 -2.83
N LYS A 81 -13.25 12.16 -2.08
CA LYS A 81 -13.99 12.42 -0.84
C LYS A 81 -13.30 11.78 0.35
N GLU A 82 -13.67 12.25 1.54
CA GLU A 82 -13.23 11.69 2.80
C GLU A 82 -13.48 10.16 2.85
N LYS A 83 -12.46 9.42 3.28
CA LYS A 83 -12.53 7.98 3.43
C LYS A 83 -12.98 7.64 4.85
N LYS A 84 -13.99 6.78 4.95
CA LYS A 84 -14.34 6.14 6.23
C LYS A 84 -13.34 5.02 6.53
N PRO A 85 -13.00 4.74 7.81
CA PRO A 85 -12.01 3.70 8.15
C PRO A 85 -12.29 2.33 7.52
N HIS A 86 -13.56 1.91 7.47
CA HIS A 86 -13.96 0.63 6.86
C HIS A 86 -13.88 0.61 5.32
N LYS A 87 -13.59 1.74 4.66
CA LYS A 87 -13.35 1.84 3.22
C LYS A 87 -11.86 1.87 2.86
N TYR A 88 -10.97 2.03 3.84
CA TYR A 88 -9.53 2.04 3.63
C TYR A 88 -8.93 0.66 3.96
N LEU A 89 -9.08 -0.27 3.03
CA LEU A 89 -8.87 -1.70 3.28
C LEU A 89 -7.50 -2.24 2.86
N SER A 90 -6.57 -1.37 2.44
CA SER A 90 -5.27 -1.83 1.97
C SER A 90 -4.11 -0.91 2.31
N LEU A 91 -2.98 -1.53 2.66
CA LEU A 91 -1.69 -0.89 2.85
C LEU A 91 -0.72 -1.40 1.80
N VAL A 92 0.10 -0.51 1.26
CA VAL A 92 1.01 -0.82 0.17
C VAL A 92 2.43 -0.47 0.58
N TYR A 93 3.31 -1.44 0.39
CA TYR A 93 4.74 -1.31 0.51
C TYR A 93 5.32 -1.39 -0.90
N PRO A 94 6.01 -0.34 -1.38
CA PRO A 94 6.71 -0.37 -2.66
C PRO A 94 7.91 -1.35 -2.61
N GLN A 95 9.11 -0.90 -2.97
CA GLN A 95 10.30 -1.73 -3.02
C GLN A 95 10.95 -2.04 -1.66
N LYS A 96 10.67 -1.28 -0.59
CA LYS A 96 11.29 -1.50 0.73
C LYS A 96 10.26 -1.65 1.83
N GLY A 97 10.75 -2.10 2.98
CA GLY A 97 9.95 -2.26 4.19
C GLY A 97 9.14 -3.55 4.22
N TRP A 98 9.52 -4.53 3.43
CA TRP A 98 9.00 -5.88 3.50
C TRP A 98 10.12 -6.88 3.25
N ARG A 99 9.99 -8.11 3.78
CA ARG A 99 10.92 -9.22 3.54
C ARG A 99 10.16 -10.53 3.63
N LEU A 100 10.36 -11.41 2.65
CA LEU A 100 9.88 -12.79 2.72
C LEU A 100 10.96 -13.66 3.37
N SER A 101 10.59 -14.51 4.33
CA SER A 101 11.49 -15.44 5.02
C SER A 101 10.86 -16.81 5.19
N ASN A 102 11.69 -17.83 5.47
CA ASN A 102 11.25 -19.17 5.88
C ASN A 102 10.24 -19.81 4.93
N THR A 103 10.66 -20.06 3.70
CA THR A 103 9.94 -20.89 2.73
C THR A 103 10.04 -22.36 3.14
N ARG A 104 8.90 -22.99 3.45
CA ARG A 104 8.80 -24.43 3.69
C ARG A 104 7.68 -24.99 2.85
N GLN A 105 7.95 -26.09 2.14
CA GLN A 105 6.91 -26.81 1.41
C GLN A 105 5.87 -27.35 2.39
N VAL A 106 4.59 -27.16 2.07
CA VAL A 106 3.48 -27.68 2.88
C VAL A 106 2.51 -28.42 1.99
N GLY A 107 2.50 -29.74 2.17
CA GLY A 107 1.57 -30.68 1.55
C GLY A 107 2.04 -32.10 1.85
N ARG A 108 1.14 -32.99 2.27
CA ARG A 108 1.38 -34.44 2.35
C ARG A 108 0.43 -35.09 1.35
N GLY A 109 0.90 -35.38 0.13
CA GLY A 109 0.10 -36.10 -0.87
C GLY A 109 0.65 -35.95 -2.29
N LYS A 110 0.38 -36.95 -3.14
CA LYS A 110 0.86 -37.03 -4.53
C LYS A 110 0.19 -36.03 -5.49
N ASP A 111 -0.95 -35.42 -5.12
CA ASP A 111 -1.79 -34.58 -6.00
C ASP A 111 -2.11 -33.16 -5.50
N GLU A 112 -1.59 -32.73 -4.35
CA GLU A 112 -1.80 -31.34 -3.90
C GLU A 112 -0.73 -30.42 -4.50
N LYS A 113 -1.16 -29.55 -5.43
CA LYS A 113 -0.36 -28.43 -5.98
C LYS A 113 0.58 -27.87 -4.90
N ARG A 114 1.89 -27.93 -5.13
CA ARG A 114 2.96 -27.48 -4.22
C ARG A 114 2.60 -26.12 -3.61
N ARG A 115 2.08 -26.13 -2.38
CA ARG A 115 1.80 -24.91 -1.62
C ARG A 115 2.99 -24.65 -0.71
N GLU A 116 3.56 -23.46 -0.81
CA GLU A 116 4.67 -23.07 0.04
C GLU A 116 4.17 -22.18 1.17
N LYS A 117 4.56 -22.47 2.41
CA LYS A 117 4.37 -21.52 3.51
C LYS A 117 5.58 -20.63 3.60
N ALA A 118 5.32 -19.32 3.70
CA ALA A 118 6.34 -18.30 3.88
C ALA A 118 5.93 -17.33 4.99
N ARG A 119 6.90 -16.63 5.58
CA ARG A 119 6.66 -15.54 6.54
C ARG A 119 6.96 -14.21 5.86
N LEU A 120 5.97 -13.33 5.80
CA LEU A 120 6.13 -11.96 5.34
C LEU A 120 6.33 -11.03 6.53
N HIS A 121 7.53 -10.49 6.65
CA HIS A 121 7.84 -9.41 7.58
C HIS A 121 7.57 -8.07 6.91
N LEU A 122 6.99 -7.14 7.66
CA LEU A 122 6.65 -5.81 7.17
C LEU A 122 7.16 -4.78 8.17
N ASN A 123 7.72 -3.67 7.70
CA ASN A 123 8.17 -2.64 8.63
C ASN A 123 6.96 -2.05 9.35
N LYS A 124 7.11 -1.90 10.68
CA LYS A 124 6.04 -1.52 11.63
C LYS A 124 4.94 -2.58 11.83
N ILE A 125 4.99 -3.74 11.16
CA ILE A 125 4.05 -4.87 11.35
C ILE A 125 4.88 -6.15 11.56
N VAL A 126 4.76 -6.82 12.71
CA VAL A 126 5.56 -8.01 13.10
C VAL A 126 5.80 -9.01 11.95
N PHE A 127 4.81 -9.84 11.58
CA PHE A 127 4.83 -10.67 10.37
C PHE A 127 3.46 -11.28 10.08
N PHE A 128 3.28 -11.82 8.88
CA PHE A 128 2.18 -12.69 8.48
C PHE A 128 2.71 -14.04 8.02
N THR A 129 2.02 -15.13 8.39
CA THR A 129 2.24 -16.44 7.78
C THR A 129 1.38 -16.52 6.53
N LEU A 130 2.01 -16.74 5.38
CA LEU A 130 1.38 -16.80 4.06
C LEU A 130 1.35 -18.24 3.55
N VAL A 131 0.32 -18.55 2.76
CA VAL A 131 0.30 -19.71 1.85
C VAL A 131 0.45 -19.15 0.44
N LEU A 132 1.58 -19.44 -0.19
CA LEU A 132 1.85 -19.03 -1.57
C LEU A 132 1.13 -19.99 -2.52
N HIS A 133 0.35 -19.41 -3.43
CA HIS A 133 -0.43 -20.18 -4.40
C HIS A 133 0.32 -20.43 -5.72
N ARG A 134 1.38 -19.67 -5.98
CA ARG A 134 2.18 -19.70 -7.20
C ARG A 134 3.61 -19.30 -6.85
N ASP A 135 4.56 -19.85 -7.59
CA ASP A 135 5.95 -19.43 -7.56
C ASP A 135 6.10 -18.10 -8.33
N PHE A 136 6.98 -17.23 -7.87
CA PHE A 136 7.30 -15.96 -8.54
C PHE A 136 8.74 -15.51 -8.21
N PRO A 137 9.40 -14.77 -9.13
CA PRO A 137 10.73 -14.22 -8.88
C PRO A 137 10.67 -13.10 -7.84
N LEU A 138 11.19 -13.36 -6.64
CA LEU A 138 11.13 -12.44 -5.49
C LEU A 138 11.87 -11.13 -5.75
N GLU A 139 12.97 -11.21 -6.50
CA GLU A 139 13.82 -10.10 -6.90
C GLU A 139 13.13 -9.11 -7.85
N ARG A 140 12.04 -9.54 -8.51
CA ARG A 140 11.26 -8.71 -9.44
C ARG A 140 9.99 -8.14 -8.81
N VAL A 141 9.79 -8.34 -7.51
CA VAL A 141 8.63 -7.76 -6.81
C VAL A 141 8.82 -6.25 -6.67
N ALA A 142 8.02 -5.48 -7.39
CA ALA A 142 8.00 -4.02 -7.29
C ALA A 142 7.20 -3.52 -6.08
N GLN A 143 6.15 -4.26 -5.69
CA GLN A 143 5.22 -3.82 -4.66
C GLN A 143 4.54 -4.98 -3.95
N VAL A 144 4.34 -4.83 -2.63
CA VAL A 144 3.51 -5.70 -1.80
C VAL A 144 2.30 -4.94 -1.28
N CYS A 145 1.10 -5.40 -1.63
CA CYS A 145 -0.15 -4.87 -1.15
C CYS A 145 -0.79 -5.84 -0.14
N VAL A 146 -1.02 -5.38 1.08
CA VAL A 146 -1.75 -6.12 2.11
C VAL A 146 -3.18 -5.59 2.15
N LYS A 147 -4.14 -6.46 1.83
CA LYS A 147 -5.57 -6.16 1.81
C LYS A 147 -6.27 -6.88 2.94
N MET A 148 -7.07 -6.16 3.71
CA MET A 148 -7.92 -6.72 4.77
C MET A 148 -9.38 -6.60 4.34
N TYR A 149 -10.09 -7.73 4.26
CA TYR A 149 -11.51 -7.75 3.93
C TYR A 149 -12.37 -7.56 5.18
N PRO A 150 -13.63 -7.11 5.04
CA PRO A 150 -14.57 -7.00 6.17
C PRO A 150 -14.75 -8.32 6.95
N SER A 151 -14.58 -9.47 6.29
CA SER A 151 -14.59 -10.79 6.90
C SER A 151 -13.39 -11.09 7.82
N GLY A 152 -12.43 -10.17 7.93
CA GLY A 152 -11.17 -10.36 8.64
C GLY A 152 -10.10 -11.11 7.85
N ARG A 153 -10.43 -11.62 6.65
CA ARG A 153 -9.46 -12.29 5.77
C ARG A 153 -8.43 -11.29 5.26
N VAL A 154 -7.15 -11.66 5.35
CA VAL A 154 -6.03 -10.87 4.84
C VAL A 154 -5.46 -11.53 3.59
N TYR A 155 -5.33 -10.76 2.52
CA TYR A 155 -4.71 -11.17 1.28
C TYR A 155 -3.47 -10.33 1.03
N VAL A 156 -2.38 -10.97 0.63
CA VAL A 156 -1.16 -10.31 0.20
C VAL A 156 -1.03 -10.46 -1.30
N VAL A 157 -0.91 -9.34 -2.00
CA VAL A 157 -0.72 -9.28 -3.45
C VAL A 157 0.68 -8.78 -3.74
N PHE A 158 1.47 -9.58 -4.44
CA PHE A 158 2.77 -9.20 -4.96
C PHE A 158 2.58 -8.70 -6.40
N LEU A 159 3.02 -7.47 -6.66
CA LEU A 159 3.15 -6.95 -8.03
C LEU A 159 4.57 -7.25 -8.49
N VAL A 160 4.69 -8.03 -9.56
CA VAL A 160 5.96 -8.51 -10.11
C VAL A 160 6.14 -7.88 -11.48
N GLU A 161 7.32 -7.33 -11.74
CA GLU A 161 7.68 -6.80 -13.06
C GLU A 161 7.99 -7.95 -14.02
N GLU A 162 7.40 -7.90 -15.21
CA GLU A 162 7.73 -8.83 -16.30
C GLU A 162 9.00 -8.33 -17.00
N THR A 163 9.94 -9.24 -17.27
CA THR A 163 11.04 -8.94 -18.18
C THR A 163 10.47 -8.98 -19.58
N GLY A 164 10.45 -7.83 -20.28
CA GLY A 164 9.99 -7.76 -21.65
C GLY A 164 10.69 -8.83 -22.49
N THR A 165 9.90 -9.74 -23.06
CA THR A 165 10.34 -10.49 -24.23
C THR A 165 10.63 -9.46 -25.30
N GLN A 166 11.89 -9.37 -25.74
CA GLN A 166 12.19 -8.76 -27.02
C GLN A 166 11.27 -9.44 -28.04
N GLN A 167 10.36 -8.68 -28.64
CA GLN A 167 9.64 -9.13 -29.82
C GLN A 167 10.70 -9.30 -30.92
N GLU A 168 11.14 -10.54 -31.15
CA GLU A 168 11.88 -10.88 -32.35
C GLU A 168 11.01 -10.46 -33.54
N SER A 169 11.63 -9.61 -34.36
CA SER A 169 11.04 -8.92 -35.52
C SER A 169 10.92 -9.85 -36.72
#